data_AF-A0A743RSB5-F1
#
_entry.id   AF-A0A743RSB5-F1
#
_cell.length_a   1.000
_cell.length_b   1.000
_cell.length_c   1.000
_cell.angle_alpha   90.00
_cell.angle_beta   90.00
_cell.angle_gamma   90.00
#
_symmetry.space_group_name_H-M   'P 1'
#
loop_
_entity.id
_entity.type
_entity.pdbx_description
1 polymer ?
#
loop_
_entity_poly.entity_id
_entity_poly.type
_entity_poly.pdbx_seq_one_letter_code
_entity_poly.pdbx_strand_id
1 'polypeptide(L)'
;MKPRKINDYKKVIFVEGDDDFHFLCNLLEIEGINDVHVEKINGKTKLKQTLRAFKSIESFNEKESIFLIIDADESFSDTERSIISTLNELNISSPSSHNEIAMNGSTKISFFIMPGKNKNGAIEDLIIAHACKKEVFRHIDDLFNKIKEQESIITSLDPDYAYPNNEKKAKVQVYLSCNKESDSRIGISMKNKTIDTDDDCFSEIKEFISKI
;
A
#
# COMPACT_ATOMS: atom_id res chain seq x y z
N MET A 1 11.52 6.13 19.84
CA MET A 1 12.24 6.77 18.72
C MET A 1 11.73 8.20 18.59
N LYS A 2 12.58 9.25 18.60
CA LYS A 2 12.10 10.61 18.29
C LYS A 2 11.60 10.61 16.83
N PRO A 3 10.43 11.19 16.51
CA PRO A 3 10.01 11.32 15.13
C PRO A 3 11.02 12.23 14.42
N ARG A 4 11.83 11.65 13.53
CA ARG A 4 12.75 12.41 12.67
C ARG A 4 11.91 13.11 11.60
N LYS A 5 12.30 14.32 11.21
CA LYS A 5 11.51 15.12 10.28
C LYS A 5 11.86 14.70 8.85
N ILE A 6 10.90 14.84 7.94
CA ILE A 6 11.10 14.58 6.50
C ILE A 6 12.30 15.34 5.89
N ASN A 7 12.68 16.48 6.49
CA ASN A 7 13.86 17.25 6.11
C ASN A 7 15.19 16.51 6.34
N ASP A 8 15.24 15.58 7.29
CA ASP A 8 16.46 14.87 7.68
C ASP A 8 16.80 13.71 6.71
N TYR A 9 15.91 13.41 5.77
CA TYR A 9 16.03 12.29 4.84
C TYR A 9 16.17 12.76 3.41
N LYS A 10 17.04 12.09 2.66
CA LYS A 10 17.20 12.35 1.22
C LYS A 10 16.22 11.57 0.35
N LYS A 11 15.75 10.43 0.84
CA LYS A 11 14.82 9.54 0.15
C LYS A 11 13.47 9.58 0.85
N VAL A 12 12.41 9.76 0.07
CA VAL A 12 11.05 9.89 0.59
C VAL A 12 10.11 8.98 -0.19
N ILE A 13 9.25 8.25 0.51
CA ILE A 13 8.11 7.54 -0.07
C ILE A 13 6.83 8.11 0.51
N PHE A 14 5.88 8.48 -0.35
CA PHE A 14 4.51 8.78 0.06
C PHE A 14 3.62 7.56 -0.12
N VAL A 15 2.82 7.24 0.88
CA VAL A 15 1.84 6.14 0.86
C VAL A 15 0.43 6.67 1.10
N GLU A 16 -0.58 5.98 0.59
CA GLU A 16 -1.97 6.42 0.69
C GLU A 16 -2.52 6.41 2.13
N GLY A 17 -2.47 5.25 2.80
CA GLY A 17 -3.11 5.01 4.10
C GLY A 17 -2.19 4.47 5.20
N ASP A 18 -2.80 4.11 6.33
CA ASP A 18 -2.11 3.55 7.50
C ASP A 18 -1.63 2.11 7.27
N ASP A 19 -2.43 1.28 6.58
CA ASP A 19 -2.06 -0.10 6.31
C ASP A 19 -0.86 -0.16 5.35
N ASP A 20 -0.84 0.68 4.31
CA ASP A 20 0.29 0.84 3.38
C ASP A 20 1.54 1.33 4.10
N PHE A 21 1.38 2.30 5.01
CA PHE A 21 2.48 2.81 5.82
C PHE A 21 3.11 1.71 6.64
N HIS A 22 2.29 0.94 7.37
CA HIS A 22 2.78 -0.14 8.21
C HIS A 22 3.40 -1.25 7.38
N PHE A 23 2.78 -1.67 6.29
CA PHE A 23 3.35 -2.66 5.39
C PHE A 23 4.69 -2.21 4.82
N LEU A 24 4.75 -1.02 4.24
CA LEU A 24 5.97 -0.51 3.60
C LEU A 24 7.10 -0.36 4.63
N CYS A 25 6.83 0.18 5.82
CA CYS A 25 7.85 0.30 6.87
C CYS A 25 8.44 -1.08 7.24
N ASN A 26 7.60 -2.12 7.34
CA ASN A 26 8.07 -3.46 7.66
C ASN A 26 8.80 -4.11 6.48
N LEU A 27 8.33 -3.88 5.24
CA LEU A 27 9.00 -4.37 4.03
C LEU A 27 10.40 -3.75 3.90
N LEU A 28 10.52 -2.43 4.07
CA LEU A 28 11.81 -1.73 4.06
C LEU A 28 12.77 -2.28 5.13
N GLU A 29 12.27 -2.53 6.35
CA GLU A 29 13.07 -3.13 7.44
C GLU A 29 13.55 -4.55 7.07
N ILE A 30 12.70 -5.38 6.49
CA ILE A 30 13.04 -6.74 6.01
C ILE A 30 14.10 -6.70 4.91
N GLU A 31 13.98 -5.76 3.95
CA GLU A 31 14.94 -5.58 2.86
C GLU A 31 16.21 -4.81 3.30
N GLY A 32 16.31 -4.39 4.57
CA GLY A 32 17.46 -3.68 5.12
C GLY A 32 17.60 -2.22 4.67
N ILE A 33 16.52 -1.61 4.17
CA ILE A 33 16.47 -0.23 3.68
C ILE A 33 16.05 0.70 4.84
N ASN A 34 17.01 1.43 5.42
CA ASN A 34 16.80 2.21 6.64
C ASN A 34 16.94 3.74 6.45
N ASP A 35 17.34 4.19 5.26
CA ASP A 35 17.67 5.58 4.93
C ASP A 35 16.54 6.30 4.17
N VAL A 36 15.29 5.91 4.43
CA VAL A 36 14.09 6.42 3.75
C VAL A 36 13.08 6.97 4.77
N HIS A 37 12.46 8.10 4.46
CA HIS A 37 11.30 8.62 5.19
C HIS A 37 10.01 8.19 4.50
N VAL A 38 9.10 7.55 5.23
CA VAL A 38 7.76 7.22 4.73
C VAL A 38 6.76 8.23 5.28
N GLU A 39 5.99 8.86 4.40
CA GLU A 39 4.98 9.88 4.74
C GLU A 39 3.59 9.46 4.26
N LYS A 40 2.56 9.70 5.07
CA LYS A 40 1.18 9.35 4.73
C LYS A 40 0.47 10.52 4.05
N ILE A 41 -0.19 10.25 2.93
CA ILE A 41 -1.07 11.20 2.24
C ILE A 41 -2.41 11.34 2.99
N ASN A 42 -2.86 10.28 3.67
CA ASN A 42 -4.15 10.15 4.34
C ASN A 42 -5.33 10.24 3.36
N GLY A 43 -5.25 9.43 2.30
CA GLY A 43 -6.25 9.25 1.23
C GLY A 43 -5.90 9.93 -0.09
N LYS A 44 -6.15 9.27 -1.22
CA LYS A 44 -5.78 9.73 -2.57
C LYS A 44 -6.24 11.15 -2.94
N THR A 45 -7.39 11.60 -2.42
CA THR A 45 -7.90 12.96 -2.69
C THR A 45 -7.00 14.07 -2.15
N LYS A 46 -6.12 13.74 -1.19
CA LYS A 46 -5.14 14.65 -0.60
C LYS A 46 -3.77 14.58 -1.29
N LEU A 47 -3.57 13.73 -2.30
CA LEU A 47 -2.28 13.58 -2.99
C LEU A 47 -1.75 14.94 -3.48
N LYS A 48 -2.58 15.66 -4.25
CA LYS A 48 -2.22 16.98 -4.79
C LYS A 48 -1.91 18.01 -3.70
N GLN A 49 -2.68 18.03 -2.61
CA GLN A 49 -2.44 18.94 -1.49
C GLN A 49 -1.13 18.61 -0.76
N THR A 50 -0.91 17.33 -0.49
CA THR A 50 0.27 16.81 0.20
C THR A 50 1.53 17.09 -0.60
N LEU A 51 1.54 16.76 -1.89
CA LEU A 51 2.68 17.02 -2.76
C LEU A 51 2.93 18.52 -2.96
N ARG A 52 1.88 19.36 -3.01
CA ARG A 52 2.04 20.81 -3.06
C ARG A 52 2.69 21.35 -1.79
N ALA A 53 2.24 20.89 -0.62
CA ALA A 53 2.83 21.29 0.66
C ALA A 53 4.28 20.81 0.75
N PHE A 54 4.55 19.57 0.34
CA PHE A 54 5.91 19.02 0.32
C PHE A 54 6.82 19.77 -0.66
N LYS A 55 6.35 20.11 -1.86
CA LYS A 55 7.12 20.91 -2.83
C LYS A 55 7.49 22.31 -2.31
N SER A 56 6.72 22.85 -1.37
CA SER A 56 6.98 24.16 -0.78
C SER A 56 8.12 24.19 0.25
N ILE A 57 8.60 23.03 0.69
CA ILE A 57 9.73 22.97 1.64
C ILE A 57 11.05 23.19 0.90
N GLU A 58 12.00 23.85 1.56
CA GLU A 58 13.31 24.16 1.00
C GLU A 58 14.07 22.90 0.54
N SER A 59 13.97 21.81 1.30
CA SER A 59 14.66 20.54 1.03
C SER A 59 14.05 19.70 -0.10
N PHE A 60 13.00 20.14 -0.80
CA PHE A 60 12.39 19.36 -1.88
C PHE A 60 13.38 19.06 -3.01
N ASN A 61 14.13 20.07 -3.45
CA ASN A 61 15.12 19.92 -4.53
C ASN A 61 16.41 19.23 -4.05
N GLU A 62 16.58 19.03 -2.74
CA GLU A 62 17.72 18.34 -2.15
C GLU A 62 17.47 16.83 -2.01
N LYS A 63 16.25 16.36 -2.30
CA LYS A 63 15.91 14.93 -2.25
C LYS A 63 16.61 14.18 -3.38
N GLU A 64 17.14 13.01 -3.06
CA GLU A 64 17.67 12.05 -4.04
C GLU A 64 16.53 11.32 -4.74
N SER A 65 15.46 10.97 -4.00
CA SER A 65 14.29 10.30 -4.54
C SER A 65 13.00 10.68 -3.81
N ILE A 66 11.93 10.81 -4.58
CA ILE A 66 10.56 11.01 -4.11
C ILE A 66 9.67 10.02 -4.85
N PHE A 67 9.28 8.97 -4.15
CA PHE A 67 8.46 7.88 -4.70
C PHE A 67 7.05 7.94 -4.13
N LEU A 68 6.07 7.47 -4.90
CA LEU A 68 4.67 7.37 -4.49
C LEU A 68 4.23 5.90 -4.53
N ILE A 69 3.46 5.45 -3.54
CA ILE A 69 2.76 4.17 -3.54
C ILE A 69 1.28 4.45 -3.29
N ILE A 70 0.44 4.18 -4.27
CA ILE A 70 -0.99 4.55 -4.29
C ILE A 70 -1.82 3.33 -4.67
N ASP A 71 -2.99 3.16 -4.08
CA ASP A 71 -3.88 2.06 -4.42
C ASP A 71 -4.57 2.30 -5.78
N ALA A 72 -4.72 1.24 -6.59
CA ALA A 72 -5.53 1.32 -7.81
C ALA A 72 -7.03 1.43 -7.49
N ASP A 73 -7.47 0.97 -6.31
CA ASP A 73 -8.87 0.76 -5.93
C ASP A 73 -9.64 0.00 -7.03
N GLU A 74 -10.41 0.71 -7.84
CA GLU A 74 -11.25 0.14 -8.90
C GLU A 74 -10.64 0.27 -10.30
N SER A 75 -9.61 1.08 -10.49
CA SER A 75 -9.06 1.36 -11.83
C SER A 75 -7.59 1.80 -11.76
N PHE A 76 -6.72 0.88 -12.18
CA PHE A 76 -5.28 1.13 -12.37
C PHE A 76 -5.04 2.32 -13.31
N SER A 77 -5.73 2.35 -14.46
CA SER A 77 -5.49 3.35 -15.51
C SER A 77 -5.98 4.74 -15.11
N ASP A 78 -7.08 4.84 -14.36
CA ASP A 78 -7.54 6.13 -13.82
C ASP A 78 -6.59 6.65 -12.75
N THR A 79 -6.06 5.76 -11.91
CA THR A 79 -5.08 6.09 -10.88
C THR A 79 -3.77 6.57 -11.50
N GLU A 80 -3.25 5.87 -12.51
CA GLU A 80 -2.05 6.26 -13.25
C GLU A 80 -2.19 7.65 -13.87
N ARG A 81 -3.31 7.89 -14.57
CA ARG A 81 -3.61 9.20 -15.15
C ARG A 81 -3.71 10.29 -14.08
N SER A 82 -4.31 9.99 -12.93
CA SER A 82 -4.46 10.93 -11.82
C SER A 82 -3.13 11.34 -11.21
N ILE A 83 -2.23 10.38 -10.98
CA ILE A 83 -0.87 10.62 -10.46
C ILE A 83 -0.09 11.50 -11.45
N ILE A 84 -0.05 11.09 -12.72
CA ILE A 84 0.68 11.82 -13.77
C ILE A 84 0.15 13.26 -13.90
N SER A 85 -1.17 13.42 -13.95
CA SER A 85 -1.81 14.75 -13.97
C SER A 85 -1.42 15.61 -12.77
N THR A 86 -1.42 15.03 -11.57
CA THR A 86 -1.06 15.74 -10.33
C THR A 86 0.39 16.21 -10.34
N LEU A 87 1.34 15.36 -10.78
CA LEU A 87 2.75 15.73 -10.89
C LEU A 87 2.95 16.87 -11.90
N ASN A 88 2.32 16.76 -13.07
CA ASN A 88 2.40 17.79 -14.12
C ASN A 88 1.82 19.13 -13.68
N GLU A 89 0.64 19.14 -13.04
CA GLU A 89 0.02 20.36 -12.50
C GLU A 89 0.86 21.05 -11.42
N LEU A 90 1.66 20.27 -10.69
CA LEU A 90 2.59 20.79 -9.70
C LEU A 90 3.94 21.17 -10.29
N ASN A 91 4.16 21.06 -11.60
CA ASN A 91 5.46 21.24 -12.25
C ASN A 91 6.55 20.35 -11.61
N ILE A 92 6.23 19.07 -11.40
CA ILE A 92 7.20 18.03 -11.01
C ILE A 92 7.33 17.11 -12.23
N SER A 93 8.55 16.78 -12.65
CA SER A 93 8.74 15.82 -13.75
C SER A 93 8.03 14.49 -13.42
N SER A 94 7.11 14.08 -14.29
CA SER A 94 6.36 12.83 -14.13
C SER A 94 6.98 11.69 -14.94
N PRO A 95 7.06 10.46 -14.39
CA PRO A 95 7.22 9.26 -15.19
C PRO A 95 6.07 9.11 -16.20
N SER A 96 6.32 8.44 -17.32
CA SER A 96 5.30 8.15 -18.33
C SER A 96 4.39 6.98 -17.96
N SER A 97 4.89 6.04 -17.15
CA SER A 97 4.10 4.92 -16.67
C SER A 97 4.54 4.40 -15.30
N HIS A 98 3.70 3.54 -14.71
CA HIS A 98 3.98 2.82 -13.47
C HIS A 98 5.38 2.20 -13.42
N ASN A 99 6.07 2.39 -12.30
CA ASN A 99 7.40 1.85 -11.99
C ASN A 99 8.54 2.37 -12.92
N GLU A 100 8.27 3.40 -13.73
CA GLU A 100 9.30 4.16 -14.44
C GLU A 100 9.87 5.29 -13.58
N ILE A 101 11.09 5.73 -13.90
CA ILE A 101 11.75 6.85 -13.22
C ILE A 101 11.80 8.04 -14.17
N ALA A 102 11.34 9.20 -13.69
CA ALA A 102 11.62 10.49 -14.29
C ALA A 102 12.62 11.27 -13.43
N MET A 103 13.40 12.14 -14.07
CA MET A 103 14.31 13.05 -13.38
C MET A 103 13.69 14.44 -13.25
N ASN A 104 13.55 14.91 -12.02
CA ASN A 104 13.19 16.29 -11.69
C ASN A 104 14.46 17.01 -11.21
N GLY A 105 15.26 17.52 -12.14
CA GLY A 105 16.63 17.93 -11.85
C GLY A 105 17.49 16.71 -11.50
N SER A 106 18.06 16.70 -10.30
CA SER A 106 18.81 15.55 -9.76
C SER A 106 17.93 14.56 -8.97
N THR A 107 16.66 14.89 -8.72
CA THR A 107 15.75 14.07 -7.91
C THR A 107 15.04 13.04 -8.77
N LYS A 108 15.09 11.76 -8.37
CA LYS A 108 14.30 10.70 -8.99
C LYS A 108 12.84 10.80 -8.55
N ILE A 109 11.93 10.80 -9.50
CA ILE A 109 10.48 10.70 -9.27
C ILE A 109 10.02 9.36 -9.83
N SER A 110 9.27 8.58 -9.06
CA SER A 110 8.65 7.34 -9.52
C SER A 110 7.35 7.10 -8.75
N PHE A 111 6.49 6.24 -9.28
CA PHE A 111 5.30 5.80 -8.58
C PHE A 111 5.02 4.31 -8.82
N PHE A 112 4.45 3.68 -7.81
CA PHE A 112 3.93 2.33 -7.84
C PHE A 112 2.44 2.37 -7.52
N ILE A 113 1.65 1.72 -8.35
CA ILE A 113 0.23 1.51 -8.13
C ILE A 113 0.04 0.09 -7.61
N MET A 114 -0.51 -0.02 -6.41
CA MET A 114 -0.84 -1.29 -5.77
C MET A 114 -2.05 -1.95 -6.46
N PRO A 115 -2.10 -3.29 -6.59
CA PRO A 115 -1.11 -4.30 -6.19
C PRO A 115 -0.04 -4.58 -7.26
N GLY A 116 0.02 -3.78 -8.33
CA GLY A 116 1.00 -3.92 -9.41
C GLY A 116 0.43 -3.56 -10.77
N LYS A 117 1.27 -3.65 -11.80
CA LYS A 117 0.93 -3.18 -13.15
C LYS A 117 -0.36 -3.80 -13.70
N ASN A 118 -1.25 -2.94 -14.20
CA ASN A 118 -2.54 -3.32 -14.79
C ASN A 118 -3.47 -4.11 -13.85
N LYS A 119 -3.30 -4.00 -12.53
CA LYS A 119 -4.16 -4.64 -11.54
C LYS A 119 -4.93 -3.58 -10.77
N ASN A 120 -6.20 -3.86 -10.52
CA ASN A 120 -7.02 -3.08 -9.60
C ASN A 120 -6.86 -3.62 -8.19
N GLY A 121 -7.12 -2.76 -7.20
CA GLY A 121 -7.11 -3.14 -5.80
C GLY A 121 -6.10 -2.35 -4.97
N ALA A 122 -5.72 -2.98 -3.87
CA ALA A 122 -4.90 -2.39 -2.82
C ALA A 122 -3.95 -3.45 -2.25
N ILE A 123 -3.30 -3.13 -1.14
CA ILE A 123 -2.39 -4.05 -0.45
C ILE A 123 -3.04 -5.38 -0.09
N GLU A 124 -4.33 -5.39 0.26
CA GLU A 124 -5.05 -6.61 0.59
C GLU A 124 -4.99 -7.63 -0.55
N ASP A 125 -4.97 -7.19 -1.81
CA ASP A 125 -4.89 -8.07 -2.97
C ASP A 125 -3.53 -8.80 -3.04
N LEU A 126 -2.43 -8.17 -2.62
CA LEU A 126 -1.14 -8.85 -2.48
C LEU A 126 -1.18 -9.90 -1.37
N ILE A 127 -1.74 -9.55 -0.21
CA ILE A 127 -1.83 -10.46 0.93
C ILE A 127 -2.76 -11.64 0.61
N ILE A 128 -3.87 -11.40 -0.08
CA ILE A 128 -4.78 -12.45 -0.54
C ILE A 128 -4.10 -13.35 -1.59
N ALA A 129 -3.34 -12.78 -2.54
CA ALA A 129 -2.58 -13.57 -3.51
C ALA A 129 -1.54 -14.49 -2.86
N HIS A 130 -0.96 -14.05 -1.73
CA HIS A 130 -0.12 -14.90 -0.88
C HIS A 130 -0.95 -15.96 -0.13
N ALA A 131 -2.01 -15.53 0.55
CA ALA A 131 -2.80 -16.38 1.44
C ALA A 131 -3.59 -17.46 0.70
N CYS A 132 -4.04 -17.21 -0.53
CA CYS A 132 -4.84 -18.15 -1.32
C CYS A 132 -4.07 -19.43 -1.70
N LYS A 133 -2.75 -19.43 -1.55
CA LYS A 133 -1.89 -20.61 -1.68
C LYS A 133 -1.95 -21.54 -0.46
N LYS A 134 -2.56 -21.10 0.65
CA LYS A 134 -2.67 -21.86 1.90
C LYS A 134 -4.07 -22.49 2.02
N GLU A 135 -4.12 -23.73 2.48
CA GLU A 135 -5.39 -24.47 2.66
C GLU A 135 -6.36 -23.75 3.62
N VAL A 136 -5.87 -23.13 4.69
CA VAL A 136 -6.71 -22.39 5.65
C VAL A 136 -7.51 -21.27 4.99
N PHE A 137 -6.97 -20.65 3.93
CA PHE A 137 -7.64 -19.54 3.26
C PHE A 137 -8.90 -20.00 2.51
N ARG A 138 -8.96 -21.26 2.04
CA ARG A 138 -10.19 -21.81 1.45
C ARG A 138 -11.34 -21.82 2.44
N HIS A 139 -11.08 -22.22 3.68
CA HIS A 139 -12.09 -22.19 4.75
C HIS A 139 -12.51 -20.78 5.15
N ILE A 140 -11.62 -19.81 5.01
CA ILE A 140 -11.95 -18.40 5.22
C ILE A 140 -12.85 -17.91 4.08
N ASP A 141 -12.55 -18.26 2.84
CA ASP A 141 -13.41 -17.91 1.70
C ASP A 141 -14.81 -18.51 1.85
N ASP A 142 -14.90 -19.79 2.21
CA ASP A 142 -16.16 -20.48 2.52
C ASP A 142 -16.94 -19.80 3.65
N LEU A 143 -16.26 -19.34 4.71
CA LEU A 143 -16.88 -18.61 5.82
C LEU A 143 -17.54 -17.31 5.32
N PHE A 144 -16.82 -16.51 4.53
CA PHE A 144 -17.35 -15.26 4.00
C PHE A 144 -18.50 -15.49 3.02
N ASN A 145 -18.39 -16.48 2.14
CA ASN A 145 -19.46 -16.87 1.21
C ASN A 145 -20.73 -17.27 1.98
N LYS A 146 -20.59 -18.08 3.04
CA LYS A 146 -21.72 -18.48 3.88
C LYS A 146 -22.37 -17.30 4.60
N ILE A 147 -21.59 -16.39 5.16
CA ILE A 147 -22.12 -15.18 5.83
C ILE A 147 -22.88 -14.32 4.82
N LYS A 148 -22.34 -14.15 3.61
CA LYS A 148 -22.94 -13.36 2.53
C LYS A 148 -24.25 -13.96 2.02
N GLU A 149 -24.30 -15.27 1.80
CA GLU A 149 -25.53 -15.98 1.41
C GLU A 149 -26.65 -15.87 2.46
N GLN A 150 -26.27 -15.75 3.73
CA GLN A 150 -27.19 -15.67 4.86
C GLN A 150 -27.42 -14.23 5.35
N GLU A 151 -26.88 -13.21 4.67
CA GLU A 151 -26.84 -11.83 5.16
C GLU A 151 -28.22 -11.32 5.58
N SER A 152 -29.25 -11.53 4.74
CA SER A 152 -30.61 -11.08 5.03
C SER A 152 -31.22 -11.74 6.27
N ILE A 153 -30.92 -13.03 6.50
CA ILE A 153 -31.38 -13.78 7.68
C ILE A 153 -30.62 -13.29 8.91
N ILE A 154 -29.30 -13.11 8.81
CA ILE A 154 -28.46 -12.61 9.89
C ILE A 154 -28.91 -11.23 10.31
N THR A 155 -29.04 -10.26 9.39
CA THR A 155 -29.49 -8.89 9.69
C THR A 155 -30.92 -8.86 10.25
N SER A 156 -31.79 -9.81 9.87
CA SER A 156 -33.12 -9.91 10.48
C SER A 156 -33.09 -10.41 11.94
N LEU A 157 -32.11 -11.23 12.32
CA LEU A 157 -31.98 -11.82 13.66
C LEU A 157 -31.03 -11.01 14.56
N ASP A 158 -30.07 -10.31 13.96
CA ASP A 158 -29.07 -9.46 14.57
C ASP A 158 -29.03 -8.11 13.82
N PRO A 159 -29.95 -7.17 14.14
CA PRO A 159 -30.09 -5.90 13.43
C PRO A 159 -28.88 -4.97 13.53
N ASP A 160 -27.97 -5.21 14.48
CA ASP A 160 -26.74 -4.43 14.64
C ASP A 160 -25.62 -4.91 13.70
N TYR A 161 -25.76 -6.11 13.12
CA TYR A 161 -24.82 -6.66 12.18
C TYR A 161 -24.97 -6.06 10.77
N ALA A 162 -23.83 -5.70 10.17
CA ALA A 162 -23.71 -5.36 8.76
C ALA A 162 -22.53 -6.11 8.14
N TYR A 163 -22.69 -6.57 6.89
CA TYR A 163 -21.60 -7.18 6.14
C TYR A 163 -20.44 -6.18 5.94
N PRO A 164 -19.17 -6.62 5.98
CA PRO A 164 -18.04 -5.71 5.84
C PRO A 164 -18.06 -4.92 4.52
N ASN A 165 -17.95 -3.59 4.61
CA ASN A 165 -17.84 -2.71 3.43
C ASN A 165 -16.60 -3.00 2.56
N ASN A 166 -15.55 -3.55 3.17
CA ASN A 166 -14.35 -4.03 2.46
C ASN A 166 -14.10 -5.49 2.83
N GLU A 167 -14.66 -6.39 2.03
CA GLU A 167 -14.55 -7.84 2.21
C GLU A 167 -13.09 -8.31 2.18
N LYS A 168 -12.26 -7.75 1.30
CA LYS A 168 -10.84 -8.13 1.17
C LYS A 168 -10.08 -7.85 2.46
N LYS A 169 -10.28 -6.67 3.04
CA LYS A 169 -9.67 -6.27 4.31
C LYS A 169 -10.11 -7.16 5.46
N ALA A 170 -11.40 -7.48 5.53
CA ALA A 170 -11.92 -8.41 6.52
C ALA A 170 -11.32 -9.82 6.35
N LYS A 171 -11.22 -10.33 5.11
CA LYS A 171 -10.59 -11.63 4.81
C LYS A 171 -9.12 -11.67 5.24
N VAL A 172 -8.36 -10.61 4.98
CA VAL A 172 -6.96 -10.49 5.44
C VAL A 172 -6.91 -10.56 6.98
N GLN A 173 -7.71 -9.77 7.69
CA GLN A 173 -7.71 -9.77 9.16
C GLN A 173 -8.06 -11.15 9.75
N VAL A 174 -9.04 -11.85 9.18
CA VAL A 174 -9.39 -13.21 9.59
C VAL A 174 -8.24 -14.17 9.31
N TYR A 175 -7.64 -14.12 8.12
CA TYR A 175 -6.49 -14.94 7.77
C TYR A 175 -5.34 -14.76 8.76
N LEU A 176 -4.94 -13.52 9.04
CA LEU A 176 -3.85 -13.26 9.98
C LEU A 176 -4.18 -13.76 11.39
N SER A 177 -5.43 -13.63 11.82
CA SER A 177 -5.90 -14.12 13.14
C SER A 177 -5.93 -15.65 13.24
N CYS A 178 -6.09 -16.37 12.13
CA CYS A 178 -6.13 -17.84 12.09
C CYS A 178 -4.74 -18.51 12.13
N ASN A 179 -3.67 -17.75 12.27
CA ASN A 179 -2.31 -18.28 12.35
C ASN A 179 -1.82 -18.45 13.80
N LYS A 180 -0.74 -19.20 14.00
CA LYS A 180 -0.24 -19.64 15.32
C LYS A 180 -0.08 -18.50 16.34
N GLU A 181 0.51 -17.38 15.91
CA GLU A 181 0.77 -16.22 16.78
C GLU A 181 -0.43 -15.25 16.87
N SER A 182 -1.57 -15.60 16.24
CA SER A 182 -2.87 -14.91 16.23
C SER A 182 -2.77 -13.39 16.43
N ASP A 183 -2.30 -12.70 15.38
CA ASP A 183 -2.21 -11.24 15.36
C ASP A 183 -2.77 -10.72 14.04
N SER A 184 -3.69 -9.78 14.10
CA SER A 184 -4.35 -9.22 12.91
C SER A 184 -3.56 -8.09 12.25
N ARG A 185 -2.44 -7.65 12.83
CA ARG A 185 -1.64 -6.53 12.31
C ARG A 185 -0.67 -7.02 11.24
N ILE A 186 -0.73 -6.38 10.07
CA ILE A 186 0.10 -6.71 8.90
C ILE A 186 1.59 -6.72 9.24
N GLY A 187 2.09 -5.66 9.89
CA GLY A 187 3.51 -5.55 10.20
C GLY A 187 4.06 -6.69 11.07
N ILE A 188 3.30 -7.13 12.08
CA ILE A 188 3.72 -8.25 12.94
C ILE A 188 3.67 -9.57 12.15
N SER A 189 2.65 -9.72 11.32
CA SER A 189 2.48 -10.89 10.46
C SER A 189 3.59 -11.03 9.40
N MET A 190 4.21 -9.92 8.97
CA MET A 190 5.40 -9.96 8.12
C MET A 190 6.63 -10.41 8.92
N LYS A 191 6.86 -9.84 10.11
CA LYS A 191 8.02 -10.19 10.96
C LYS A 191 8.02 -11.65 11.40
N ASN A 192 6.85 -12.24 11.64
CA ASN A 192 6.72 -13.65 12.03
C ASN A 192 6.57 -14.62 10.83
N LYS A 193 6.69 -14.12 9.59
CA LYS A 193 6.55 -14.89 8.34
C LYS A 193 5.17 -15.53 8.10
N THR A 194 4.12 -15.01 8.73
CA THR A 194 2.72 -15.35 8.37
C THR A 194 2.36 -14.76 7.00
N ILE A 195 2.86 -13.54 6.73
CA ILE A 195 2.95 -12.96 5.40
C ILE A 195 4.40 -13.16 4.96
N ASP A 196 4.63 -14.12 4.05
CA ASP A 196 5.95 -14.39 3.52
C ASP A 196 6.25 -13.45 2.35
N THR A 197 7.05 -12.40 2.59
CA THR A 197 7.39 -11.39 1.58
C THR A 197 8.37 -11.88 0.52
N ASP A 198 8.89 -13.11 0.65
CA ASP A 198 9.66 -13.79 -0.40
C ASP A 198 8.75 -14.44 -1.45
N ASP A 199 7.43 -14.45 -1.23
CA ASP A 199 6.47 -14.95 -2.20
C ASP A 199 6.38 -14.05 -3.46
N ASP A 200 6.14 -14.68 -4.60
CA ASP A 200 6.27 -14.06 -5.92
C ASP A 200 5.36 -12.84 -6.13
N CYS A 201 4.20 -12.81 -5.48
CA CYS A 201 3.26 -11.69 -5.53
C CYS A 201 3.86 -10.38 -5.01
N PHE A 202 4.87 -10.43 -4.13
CA PHE A 202 5.55 -9.23 -3.61
C PHE A 202 6.75 -8.77 -4.46
N SER A 203 7.13 -9.53 -5.50
CA SER A 203 8.35 -9.26 -6.28
C SER A 203 8.34 -7.88 -6.92
N GLU A 204 7.19 -7.44 -7.45
CA GLU A 204 7.08 -6.18 -8.19
C GLU A 204 7.28 -4.95 -7.27
N ILE A 205 6.70 -4.98 -6.07
CA ILE A 205 6.89 -3.90 -5.09
C ILE A 205 8.30 -3.93 -4.50
N LYS A 206 8.89 -5.12 -4.29
CA LYS A 206 10.31 -5.26 -3.90
C LYS A 206 11.25 -4.68 -4.95
N GLU A 207 11.00 -4.97 -6.22
CA GLU A 207 11.77 -4.37 -7.33
C GLU A 207 11.64 -2.84 -7.34
N PHE A 208 10.42 -2.32 -7.15
CA PHE A 208 10.19 -0.88 -7.08
C PHE A 208 10.97 -0.20 -5.95
N ILE A 209 10.87 -0.70 -4.71
CA ILE A 209 11.55 -0.08 -3.56
C ILE A 209 13.08 -0.21 -3.66
N SER A 210 13.61 -1.21 -4.37
CA SER A 210 15.06 -1.35 -4.58
C SER A 210 15.68 -0.22 -5.42
N LYS A 211 14.85 0.53 -6.18
CA LYS A 211 15.30 1.62 -7.06
C LYS A 211 15.52 2.95 -6.33
N ILE A 212 15.13 3.03 -5.04
CA ILE A 212 15.05 4.27 -4.28
C ILE A 212 16.39 4.93 -3.96
#